data_AF-A0A7Y4GS12-F1
#
_entry.id   AF-A0A7Y4GS12-F1
#
_cell.length_a   1.000
_cell.length_b   1.000
_cell.length_c   1.000
_cell.angle_alpha   90.00
_cell.angle_beta   90.00
_cell.angle_gamma   90.00
#
_symmetry.space_group_name_H-M   'P 1'
#
loop_
_entity.id
_entity.type
_entity.pdbx_description
1 polymer ?
#
loop_
_entity_poly.entity_id
_entity_poly.type
_entity_poly.pdbx_seq_one_letter_code
_entity_poly.pdbx_strand_id
1 'polypeptide(L)' 'MLLRRSSTPFDNAPSWIIISEYNVDEWPNAGLSPLPGRPGVFSYGLIPPGLFAQIKAKFLELARQNKGRAVRR' A
#
# COMPACT_ATOMS: atom_id res chain seq x y z
N MET A 1 -8.37 9.86 2.72
CA MET A 1 -9.46 8.90 2.48
C MET A 1 -8.95 7.49 2.77
N LEU A 2 -9.69 6.70 3.56
CA LEU A 2 -9.34 5.33 3.92
C LEU A 2 -10.13 4.34 3.07
N LEU A 3 -9.47 3.31 2.54
CA LEU A 3 -10.13 2.19 1.85
C LEU A 3 -9.94 0.91 2.65
N ARG A 4 -11.05 0.22 2.97
CA ARG A 4 -11.03 -1.06 3.69
C ARG A 4 -10.46 -2.16 2.79
N ARG A 5 -9.54 -2.97 3.31
CA ARG A 5 -9.02 -4.16 2.64
C ARG A 5 -9.88 -5.40 2.97
N SER A 6 -10.16 -6.23 1.98
CA SER A 6 -10.80 -7.54 2.14
C SER A 6 -9.72 -8.63 2.17
N SER A 7 -9.45 -9.18 3.37
CA SER A 7 -8.69 -10.39 3.74
C SER A 7 -7.41 -10.78 2.97
N THR A 8 -6.25 -10.67 3.63
CA THR A 8 -4.95 -11.35 3.36
C THR A 8 -4.10 -11.29 4.66
N PRO A 9 -3.05 -12.14 4.84
CA PRO A 9 -2.72 -12.88 6.08
C PRO A 9 -2.20 -12.08 7.31
N PHE A 10 -2.49 -10.79 7.39
CA PHE A 10 -2.17 -9.97 8.55
C PHE A 10 -3.28 -10.12 9.61
N ASP A 11 -3.02 -10.92 10.65
CA ASP A 11 -3.72 -11.04 11.95
C ASP A 11 -5.26 -11.00 12.00
N ASN A 12 -5.97 -11.22 10.89
CA ASN A 12 -7.43 -11.05 10.77
C ASN A 12 -7.97 -9.68 11.24
N ALA A 13 -7.08 -8.72 11.49
CA ALA A 13 -7.46 -7.38 11.91
C ALA A 13 -7.92 -6.55 10.72
N PRO A 14 -8.99 -5.74 10.87
CA PRO A 14 -9.34 -4.76 9.86
C PRO A 14 -8.14 -3.87 9.51
N SER A 15 -7.87 -3.73 8.21
CA SER A 15 -6.76 -2.94 7.69
C SER A 15 -7.26 -1.90 6.70
N TRP A 16 -6.59 -0.75 6.66
CA TRP A 16 -6.93 0.38 5.79
C TRP A 16 -5.75 0.79 4.92
N ILE A 17 -6.06 1.30 3.73
CA ILE A 17 -5.10 1.94 2.83
C ILE A 17 -5.34 3.44 2.89
N ILE A 18 -4.30 4.20 3.22
CA ILE A 18 -4.32 5.67 3.22
C ILE A 18 -3.95 6.13 1.82
N ILE A 19 -4.93 6.63 1.05
CA ILE A 19 -4.71 7.02 -0.35
C ILE A 19 -4.22 8.47 -0.48
N SER A 20 -4.37 9.27 0.58
CA SER A 20 -3.92 10.67 0.62
C SER A 20 -2.43 10.85 0.92
N GLU A 21 -1.73 9.77 1.25
CA GLU A 21 -0.31 9.79 1.61
C GLU A 21 0.44 8.76 0.78
N TYR A 22 1.66 9.08 0.36
CA TYR A 22 2.52 8.18 -0.39
C TYR A 22 3.98 8.42 -0.06
N ASN A 23 4.80 7.39 -0.22
CA ASN A 23 6.25 7.47 -0.13
C ASN A 23 6.85 7.26 -1.52
N VAL A 24 8.04 7.83 -1.76
CA VAL A 24 8.85 7.61 -2.96
C VAL A 24 10.18 7.05 -2.50
N ASP A 25 10.39 5.75 -2.71
CA ASP A 25 11.54 5.02 -2.20
C ASP A 25 12.11 4.07 -3.26
N GLU A 26 13.41 3.78 -3.17
CA GLU A 26 14.02 2.67 -3.90
C GLU A 26 13.71 1.34 -3.21
N TRP A 27 13.40 0.32 -4.00
CA TRP A 27 13.03 -1.00 -3.52
C TRP A 27 14.14 -2.02 -3.87
N PRO A 28 14.58 -2.88 -2.92
CA PRO A 28 14.18 -2.96 -1.52
C PRO A 28 14.99 -1.99 -0.62
N ASN A 29 14.35 -1.38 0.36
CA ASN A 29 15.02 -0.53 1.36
C ASN A 29 15.00 -1.15 2.77
N ALA A 30 15.78 -0.57 3.69
CA ALA A 30 15.94 -1.03 5.07
C ALA A 30 14.62 -1.04 5.89
N GLY A 31 13.58 -0.34 5.44
CA GLY A 31 12.26 -0.34 6.08
C GLY A 31 11.40 -1.56 5.72
N LEU A 32 11.83 -2.41 4.78
CA LEU A 32 11.14 -3.63 4.41
C LEU A 32 11.75 -4.84 5.11
N SER A 33 10.90 -5.69 5.68
CA SER A 33 11.31 -7.02 6.14
C SER A 33 11.13 -8.06 5.02
N PRO A 34 12.05 -9.03 4.88
CA PRO A 34 11.83 -10.16 3.99
C PRO A 34 10.76 -11.09 4.58
N LEU A 35 10.17 -11.92 3.73
CA LEU A 35 9.27 -12.98 4.14
C LEU A 35 10.00 -13.99 5.04
N PRO A 36 9.41 -14.41 6.18
CA PRO A 36 9.98 -15.47 7.01
C PRO A 36 10.28 -16.73 6.19
N GLY A 37 11.50 -17.25 6.32
CA GLY A 37 11.95 -18.43 5.57
C GLY A 37 12.22 -18.20 4.07
N ARG A 38 12.11 -16.97 3.57
CA ARG A 38 12.38 -16.61 2.16
C ARG A 38 13.23 -15.33 2.06
N PRO A 39 14.55 -15.41 2.30
CA PRO A 39 15.45 -14.27 2.18
C PRO A 39 15.35 -13.60 0.80
N GLY A 40 15.39 -12.27 0.76
CA GLY A 40 15.31 -11.49 -0.49
C GLY A 40 13.90 -11.36 -1.10
N VAL A 41 12.88 -12.01 -0.54
CA VAL A 41 11.49 -11.88 -1.02
C VAL A 41 10.72 -10.92 -0.11
N PHE A 42 10.27 -9.79 -0.67
CA PHE A 42 9.59 -8.72 0.08
C PHE A 42 8.10 -8.59 -0.26
N SER A 43 7.58 -9.44 -1.15
CA SER A 43 6.18 -9.39 -1.62
C SER A 43 5.28 -10.30 -0.79
N TYR A 44 4.44 -9.71 0.06
CA TYR A 44 3.57 -10.45 1.00
C TYR A 44 2.25 -10.97 0.40
N GLY A 45 1.96 -10.66 -0.86
CA GLY A 45 0.75 -11.11 -1.55
C GLY A 45 0.20 -10.06 -2.51
N LEU A 46 -0.90 -10.43 -3.18
CA LEU A 46 -1.57 -9.58 -4.16
C LEU A 46 -2.70 -8.77 -3.53
N ILE A 47 -2.90 -7.56 -4.04
CA ILE A 47 -4.10 -6.77 -3.76
C ILE A 47 -5.21 -7.27 -4.69
N PRO A 48 -6.44 -7.53 -4.20
CA PRO A 48 -7.56 -7.90 -5.05
C PRO A 48 -7.72 -6.90 -6.22
N PRO A 49 -7.90 -7.35 -7.47
CA PRO A 49 -7.89 -6.45 -8.63
C PRO A 49 -8.91 -5.31 -8.56
N GLY A 50 -10.13 -5.59 -8.06
CA GLY A 50 -11.16 -4.56 -7.86
C GLY A 50 -10.77 -3.52 -6.82
N LEU A 51 -10.05 -3.92 -5.76
CA LEU A 51 -9.53 -2.99 -4.75
C LEU A 51 -8.40 -2.14 -5.35
N PHE A 52 -7.50 -2.74 -6.13
CA PHE A 52 -6.43 -2.03 -6.81
C PHE A 52 -6.96 -0.97 -7.79
N ALA A 53 -8.00 -1.30 -8.56
CA ALA A 53 -8.65 -0.35 -9.46
C ALA A 53 -9.22 0.87 -8.71
N GLN A 54 -9.85 0.65 -7.55
CA GLN A 54 -10.36 1.73 -6.70
C GLN A 54 -9.25 2.61 -6.14
N ILE A 55 -8.14 2.01 -5.69
CA ILE A 55 -6.97 2.76 -5.20
C ILE A 55 -6.43 3.66 -6.30
N LYS A 56 -6.19 3.11 -7.49
CA LYS A 56 -5.66 3.86 -8.64
C LYS A 56 -6.54 5.05 -9.01
N ALA A 57 -7.85 4.82 -9.12
CA ALA A 57 -8.80 5.88 -9.48
C ALA A 57 -8.78 7.04 -8.46
N LYS A 58 -8.87 6.71 -7.17
CA LYS A 58 -8.89 7.70 -6.08
C LYS A 58 -7.55 8.41 -5.89
N PHE A 59 -6.44 7.69 -6.08
CA PHE A 59 -5.10 8.28 -6.01
C PHE A 59 -4.90 9.34 -7.10
N LEU A 60 -5.29 9.03 -8.34
CA LEU A 60 -5.22 9.98 -9.45
C LEU A 60 -6.15 11.19 -9.26
N GLU A 61 -7.33 10.98 -8.69
CA GLU A 61 -8.24 12.06 -8.32
C GLU A 61 -7.58 13.04 -7.33
N LEU A 62 -6.95 12.52 -6.26
CA LEU A 62 -6.27 13.35 -5.27
C LEU A 62 -5.04 14.06 -5.84
N ALA A 63 -4.27 13.39 -6.70
CA ALA A 63 -3.11 13.97 -7.37
C ALA A 63 -3.50 15.16 -8.25
N ARG A 64 -4.57 15.04 -9.05
CA ARG A 64 -5.11 16.13 -9.89
C ARG A 64 -5.58 17.33 -9.07
N GLN A 65 -6.03 17.09 -7.84
CA GLN A 65 -6.48 18.13 -6.92
C GLN A 65 -5.34 18.71 -6.05
N ASN A 66 -4.09 18.26 -6.22
CA ASN A 66 -2.97 18.57 -5.33
C ASN A 66 -3.26 18.27 -3.84
N LYS A 67 -4.05 17.21 -3.56
CA LYS A 67 -4.45 16.79 -2.21
C LYS A 67 -3.69 15.56 -1.69
N GLY A 68 -2.62 15.16 -2.36
CA GLY A 68 -1.72 14.10 -1.92
C GLY A 68 -0.53 14.66 -1.13
N ARG A 69 -0.10 13.97 -0.08
CA ARG A 69 1.09 14.32 0.71
C ARG A 69 2.18 13.28 0.53
N ALA A 70 3.36 13.70 0.09
CA ALA A 70 4.56 12.87 0.16
C ALA A 70 5.01 12.77 1.62
N VAL A 71 5.25 11.55 2.10
CA VAL A 71 5.74 11.28 3.46
C VAL A 71 7.15 10.70 3.36
N ARG A 72 8.08 11.24 4.17
CA ARG A 72 9.39 10.65 4.39
C ARG A 72 9.28 9.61 5.50
N ARG A 73 9.83 8.42 5.29
CA ARG A 73 9.97 7.38 6.29
C ARG A 73 11.41 6.91 6.40
#